data_AF-A0A2T6DFP2-F1
#
_entry.id   AF-A0A2T6DFP2-F1
#
_cell.length_a   1.000
_cell.length_b   1.000
_cell.length_c   1.000
_cell.angle_alpha   90.00
_cell.angle_beta   90.00
_cell.angle_gamma   90.00
#
_symmetry.space_group_name_H-M   'P 1'
#
loop_
_entity.id
_entity.type
_entity.pdbx_description
1 polymer ?
#
loop_
_entity_poly.entity_id
_entity_poly.type
_entity_poly.pdbx_seq_one_letter_code
_entity_poly.pdbx_strand_id
1 'polypeptide(L)'
;MIVAPVGGGRNIGGSHTMTPHEKAVNAINARLERLQANLVEAKDENTQRMLFEAILVTIALAEGLNDYIAKVGAYAQRRHATVKEAHTALIAQHNTLLESGRALLEQYKANPADSSLRKEIDLAQQRMESIQTTVRRGANALQRELAPGIGLIDPLAGELRRFAEADQPETLKRLIPDVIEHVRELYSAHPLPAKGLIDAADWAKVVAAEFAQVTEFYDLYARAGYQIILAFELLALALADEPPQSAEETTRRANEALVARLKSTSARLHGAQEKD
;
A
#
# COMPACT_ATOMS: atom_id res chain seq x y z
N MET A 1 13.73 13.44 -18.24
CA MET A 1 12.80 12.33 -17.93
C MET A 1 11.73 12.85 -16.98
N ILE A 2 10.53 13.15 -17.47
CA ILE A 2 9.40 13.60 -16.65
C ILE A 2 8.78 12.36 -16.00
N VAL A 3 8.56 12.37 -14.68
CA VAL A 3 7.75 11.33 -14.03
C VAL A 3 6.32 11.57 -14.48
N ALA A 4 5.89 10.86 -15.53
CA ALA A 4 4.55 11.00 -16.07
C ALA A 4 3.53 10.49 -15.03
N PRO A 5 2.44 11.24 -14.76
CA PRO A 5 1.32 10.70 -14.02
C PRO A 5 0.70 9.55 -14.84
N VAL A 6 0.67 8.34 -14.29
CA VAL A 6 -0.04 7.21 -14.89
C VAL A 6 -1.43 7.15 -14.27
N GLY A 7 -2.45 7.60 -15.01
CA GLY A 7 -3.84 7.43 -14.60
C GLY A 7 -4.83 8.18 -15.48
N GLY A 8 -5.36 7.51 -16.50
CA GLY A 8 -6.50 7.98 -17.27
C GLY A 8 -7.81 7.91 -16.48
N GLY A 9 -8.72 8.86 -16.74
CA GLY A 9 -10.10 8.78 -16.24
C GLY A 9 -10.88 10.08 -16.25
N ARG A 10 -11.37 10.48 -17.44
CA ARG A 10 -12.50 11.40 -17.73
C ARG A 10 -12.62 12.70 -16.93
N ASN A 11 -12.32 13.78 -17.66
CA ASN A 11 -12.87 15.13 -17.49
C ASN A 11 -14.37 15.11 -17.18
N ILE A 12 -14.74 15.55 -15.98
CA ILE A 12 -16.07 16.14 -15.70
C ILE A 12 -15.80 17.42 -14.90
N GLY A 13 -16.16 18.55 -15.49
CA GLY A 13 -15.80 19.89 -15.03
C GLY A 13 -16.23 20.22 -13.59
N GLY A 14 -15.36 20.96 -12.92
CA GLY A 14 -15.52 21.52 -11.58
C GLY A 14 -14.12 21.79 -11.02
N SER A 15 -13.83 23.03 -10.62
CA SER A 15 -12.49 23.52 -10.23
C SER A 15 -11.54 22.44 -9.72
N HIS A 16 -10.60 21.98 -10.56
CA HIS A 16 -9.71 20.87 -10.23
C HIS A 16 -8.72 21.28 -9.12
N THR A 17 -9.11 21.07 -7.87
CA THR A 17 -8.15 20.94 -6.78
C THR A 17 -7.38 19.64 -7.01
N MET A 18 -6.09 19.75 -7.28
CA MET A 18 -5.20 18.59 -7.43
C MET A 18 -5.33 17.64 -6.23
N THR A 19 -5.34 16.34 -6.52
CA THR A 19 -5.29 15.27 -5.52
C THR A 19 -3.97 15.30 -4.74
N PRO A 20 -3.90 14.70 -3.53
CA PRO A 20 -2.64 14.58 -2.78
C PRO A 20 -1.52 13.91 -3.60
N HIS A 21 -1.86 12.87 -4.36
CA HIS A 21 -0.93 12.19 -5.27
C HIS A 21 -0.39 13.13 -6.36
N GLU A 22 -1.27 13.85 -7.07
CA GLU A 22 -0.84 14.80 -8.10
C GLU A 22 0.04 15.92 -7.53
N LYS A 23 -0.26 16.39 -6.31
CA LYS A 23 0.57 17.39 -5.63
C LYS A 23 1.96 16.83 -5.30
N ALA A 24 2.04 15.58 -4.85
CA ALA A 24 3.30 14.90 -4.59
C ALA A 24 4.14 14.76 -5.88
N VAL A 25 3.52 14.31 -6.97
CA VAL A 25 4.18 14.18 -8.28
C VAL A 25 4.71 15.53 -8.78
N ASN A 26 3.92 16.59 -8.67
CA ASN A 26 4.36 17.93 -9.07
C ASN A 26 5.54 18.43 -8.23
N ALA A 27 5.50 18.24 -6.91
CA ALA A 27 6.61 18.60 -6.03
C ALA A 27 7.89 17.80 -6.37
N ILE A 28 7.74 16.51 -6.66
CA ILE A 28 8.83 15.64 -7.09
C ILE A 28 9.45 16.13 -8.41
N ASN A 29 8.62 16.45 -9.41
CA ASN A 29 9.10 16.97 -10.70
C ASN A 29 9.85 18.30 -10.52
N ALA A 30 9.30 19.24 -9.74
CA ALA A 30 9.98 20.50 -9.43
C ALA A 30 11.30 20.30 -8.65
N ARG A 31 11.39 19.25 -7.82
CA ARG A 31 12.62 18.87 -7.13
C ARG A 31 13.66 18.28 -8.09
N LEU A 32 13.25 17.41 -9.01
CA LEU A 32 14.13 16.83 -10.02
C LEU A 32 14.74 17.90 -10.92
N GLU A 33 13.95 18.86 -11.39
CA GLU A 33 14.44 19.98 -12.20
C GLU A 33 15.52 20.77 -11.46
N ARG A 34 15.29 21.10 -10.18
CA ARG A 34 16.28 21.80 -9.34
C ARG A 34 17.56 20.98 -9.12
N LEU A 35 17.43 19.68 -8.82
CA LEU A 35 18.58 18.81 -8.60
C LEU A 35 19.41 18.63 -9.88
N GLN A 36 18.76 18.52 -11.04
CA GLN A 36 19.42 18.44 -12.34
C GLN A 36 20.15 19.73 -12.69
N ALA A 37 19.54 20.89 -12.47
CA ALA A 37 20.20 22.19 -12.64
C ALA A 37 21.44 22.30 -11.74
N ASN A 38 21.30 21.97 -10.45
CA ASN A 38 22.42 22.00 -9.50
C ASN A 38 23.53 21.01 -9.88
N LEU A 39 23.19 19.84 -10.44
CA LEU A 39 24.18 18.86 -10.89
C LEU A 39 25.02 19.39 -12.06
N VAL A 40 24.38 20.09 -13.01
CA VAL A 40 25.07 20.71 -14.14
C VAL A 40 26.05 21.81 -13.68
N GLU A 41 25.67 22.56 -12.65
CA GLU A 41 26.49 23.65 -12.11
C GLU A 41 27.58 23.19 -11.14
N ALA A 42 27.44 22.00 -10.54
CA ALA A 42 28.36 21.47 -9.56
C ALA A 42 29.73 21.17 -10.20
N LYS A 43 30.80 21.70 -9.60
CA LYS A 43 32.19 21.52 -10.06
C LYS A 43 32.97 20.51 -9.23
N ASP A 44 32.48 20.21 -8.04
CA ASP A 44 33.11 19.28 -7.10
C ASP A 44 32.52 17.87 -7.29
N GLU A 45 33.39 16.87 -7.45
CA GLU A 45 32.99 15.48 -7.73
C GLU A 45 32.14 14.89 -6.60
N ASN A 46 32.45 15.22 -5.34
CA ASN A 46 31.70 14.72 -4.20
C ASN A 46 30.28 15.29 -4.17
N THR A 47 30.14 16.58 -4.45
CA THR A 47 28.86 17.26 -4.61
C THR A 47 28.05 16.69 -5.77
N GLN A 48 28.69 16.45 -6.92
CA GLN A 48 28.06 15.81 -8.07
C GLN A 48 27.53 14.42 -7.73
N ARG A 49 28.31 13.59 -7.01
CA ARG A 49 27.86 12.27 -6.54
C ARG A 49 26.64 12.38 -5.64
N MET A 50 26.65 13.26 -4.64
CA MET A 50 25.52 13.44 -3.72
C MET A 50 24.26 13.92 -4.45
N LEU A 51 24.40 14.83 -5.42
CA LEU A 51 23.30 15.30 -6.25
C LEU A 51 22.74 14.19 -7.13
N PHE A 52 23.60 13.34 -7.70
CA PHE A 52 23.17 12.19 -8.47
C PHE A 52 22.37 11.19 -7.63
N GLU A 53 22.84 10.89 -6.41
CA GLU A 53 22.09 10.04 -5.47
C GLU A 53 20.74 10.67 -5.08
N ALA A 54 20.70 11.98 -4.86
CA ALA A 54 19.44 12.69 -4.59
C ALA A 54 18.45 12.62 -5.77
N ILE A 55 18.94 12.70 -7.02
CA ILE A 55 18.12 12.51 -8.24
C ILE A 55 17.59 11.08 -8.31
N LEU A 56 18.48 10.09 -8.14
CA LEU A 56 18.14 8.67 -8.18
C LEU A 56 17.01 8.33 -7.20
N VAL A 57 17.17 8.77 -5.96
CA VAL A 57 16.20 8.56 -4.88
C VAL A 57 14.88 9.27 -5.19
N THR A 58 14.92 10.51 -5.67
CA THR A 58 13.70 11.28 -5.99
C THR A 58 12.85 10.59 -7.05
N ILE A 59 13.47 9.99 -8.07
CA ILE A 59 12.76 9.20 -9.09
C ILE A 59 12.20 7.91 -8.49
N ALA A 60 13.02 7.18 -7.74
CA ALA A 60 12.63 5.92 -7.12
C ALA A 60 11.46 6.07 -6.13
N LEU A 61 11.35 7.22 -5.45
CA LEU A 61 10.23 7.53 -4.56
C LEU A 61 8.90 7.68 -5.29
N ALA A 62 8.88 8.36 -6.43
CA ALA A 62 7.66 8.50 -7.22
C ALA A 62 7.17 7.15 -7.74
N GLU A 63 8.11 6.32 -8.18
CA GLU A 63 7.83 4.95 -8.62
C GLU A 63 7.32 4.09 -7.48
N GLY A 64 7.94 4.20 -6.29
CA GLY A 64 7.50 3.49 -5.08
C GLY A 64 6.05 3.83 -4.70
N LEU A 65 5.66 5.11 -4.75
CA LEU A 65 4.27 5.51 -4.49
C LEU A 65 3.30 4.92 -5.51
N ASN A 66 3.63 5.01 -6.80
CA ASN A 66 2.79 4.46 -7.87
C ASN A 66 2.65 2.94 -7.75
N ASP A 67 3.74 2.24 -7.48
CA ASP A 67 3.74 0.79 -7.28
C ASP A 67 2.92 0.39 -6.05
N TYR A 68 3.01 1.14 -4.96
CA TYR A 68 2.19 0.90 -3.78
C TYR A 68 0.70 1.05 -4.08
N ILE A 69 0.29 2.14 -4.75
CA ILE A 69 -1.09 2.35 -5.18
C ILE A 69 -1.57 1.19 -6.08
N ALA A 70 -0.76 0.77 -7.04
CA ALA A 70 -1.08 -0.35 -7.91
C ALA A 70 -1.24 -1.66 -7.14
N LYS A 71 -0.38 -1.93 -6.14
CA LYS A 71 -0.47 -3.11 -5.28
C LYS A 71 -1.72 -3.10 -4.40
N VAL A 72 -2.09 -1.96 -3.82
CA VAL A 72 -3.36 -1.81 -3.08
C VAL A 72 -4.55 -2.13 -4.01
N GLY A 73 -4.55 -1.59 -5.23
CA GLY A 73 -5.58 -1.87 -6.23
C GLY A 73 -5.67 -3.35 -6.61
N ALA A 74 -4.53 -4.00 -6.87
CA ALA A 74 -4.47 -5.42 -7.20
C ALA A 74 -4.95 -6.29 -6.03
N TYR A 75 -4.52 -5.99 -4.80
CA TYR A 75 -4.96 -6.65 -3.59
C TYR A 75 -6.48 -6.55 -3.41
N ALA A 76 -7.04 -5.34 -3.58
CA ALA A 76 -8.48 -5.10 -3.52
C ALA A 76 -9.27 -5.91 -4.55
N GLN A 77 -8.80 -5.94 -5.80
CA GLN A 77 -9.43 -6.72 -6.88
C GLN A 77 -9.43 -8.22 -6.58
N ARG A 78 -8.29 -8.78 -6.15
CA ARG A 78 -8.17 -10.19 -5.78
C ARG A 78 -9.10 -10.53 -4.63
N ARG A 79 -9.09 -9.72 -3.57
CA ARG A 79 -9.90 -9.98 -2.39
C ARG A 79 -11.40 -9.88 -2.68
N HIS A 80 -11.80 -8.91 -3.49
CA HIS A 80 -13.17 -8.82 -4.00
C HIS A 80 -13.56 -10.08 -4.80
N ALA A 81 -12.68 -10.59 -5.67
CA ALA A 81 -12.96 -11.82 -6.42
C ALA A 81 -13.18 -13.03 -5.48
N THR A 82 -12.32 -13.22 -4.48
CA THR A 82 -12.49 -14.29 -3.47
C THR A 82 -13.81 -14.16 -2.71
N VAL A 83 -14.17 -12.94 -2.27
CA VAL A 83 -15.43 -12.71 -1.57
C VAL A 83 -16.63 -12.96 -2.48
N LYS A 84 -16.54 -12.57 -3.76
CA LYS A 84 -17.59 -12.81 -4.75
C LYS A 84 -17.81 -14.31 -5.02
N GLU A 85 -16.74 -15.09 -5.13
CA GLU A 85 -16.82 -16.55 -5.28
C GLU A 85 -17.47 -17.19 -4.06
N ALA A 86 -17.00 -16.86 -2.86
CA ALA A 86 -17.60 -17.35 -1.61
C ALA A 86 -19.09 -16.96 -1.48
N HIS A 87 -19.43 -15.72 -1.85
CA HIS A 87 -20.81 -15.25 -1.85
C HIS A 87 -21.69 -16.02 -2.85
N THR A 88 -21.16 -16.31 -4.04
CA THR A 88 -21.87 -17.09 -5.07
C THR A 88 -22.16 -18.50 -4.57
N ALA A 89 -21.19 -19.16 -3.92
CA ALA A 89 -21.38 -20.47 -3.31
C ALA A 89 -22.44 -20.45 -2.19
N LEU A 90 -22.43 -19.42 -1.34
CA LEU A 90 -23.41 -19.24 -0.27
C LEU A 90 -24.83 -18.98 -0.81
N ILE A 91 -24.98 -18.20 -1.89
CA ILE A 91 -26.26 -18.00 -2.56
C ILE A 91 -26.79 -19.32 -3.13
N ALA A 92 -25.94 -20.13 -3.76
CA ALA A 92 -26.35 -21.44 -4.27
C ALA A 92 -26.87 -22.35 -3.15
N GLN A 93 -26.15 -22.42 -2.02
CA GLN A 93 -26.60 -23.16 -0.83
C GLN A 93 -27.92 -22.62 -0.26
N HIS A 94 -28.09 -21.30 -0.23
CA HIS A 94 -29.33 -20.67 0.22
C HIS A 94 -30.51 -21.05 -0.69
N ASN A 95 -30.33 -21.04 -2.01
CA ASN A 95 -31.37 -21.44 -2.96
C ASN A 95 -31.76 -22.91 -2.80
N THR A 96 -30.78 -23.81 -2.62
CA THR A 96 -31.06 -25.22 -2.32
C THR A 96 -31.85 -25.40 -1.03
N LEU A 97 -31.53 -24.63 0.02
CA LEU A 97 -32.28 -24.65 1.28
C LEU A 97 -33.70 -24.08 1.15
N LEU A 98 -33.89 -23.08 0.29
CA LEU A 98 -35.23 -22.55 -0.01
C LEU A 98 -36.09 -23.58 -0.75
N GLU A 99 -35.52 -24.29 -1.72
CA GLU A 99 -36.21 -25.35 -2.45
C GLU A 99 -36.58 -26.52 -1.53
N SER A 100 -35.63 -27.02 -0.74
CA SER A 100 -35.90 -28.11 0.20
C SER A 100 -36.86 -27.69 1.31
N GLY A 101 -36.72 -26.46 1.83
CA GLY A 101 -37.63 -25.89 2.82
C GLY A 101 -39.06 -25.74 2.30
N ARG A 102 -39.25 -25.34 1.03
CA ARG A 102 -40.57 -25.31 0.39
C ARG A 102 -41.20 -26.71 0.32
N ALA A 103 -40.41 -27.71 -0.08
CA ALA A 103 -40.90 -29.10 -0.13
C ALA A 103 -41.31 -29.61 1.26
N LEU A 104 -40.52 -29.33 2.30
CA LEU A 104 -40.83 -29.69 3.68
C LEU A 104 -42.10 -28.99 4.19
N LEU A 105 -42.29 -27.72 3.85
CA LEU A 105 -43.51 -26.98 4.22
C LEU A 105 -44.76 -27.55 3.55
N GLU A 106 -44.69 -27.98 2.28
CA GLU A 106 -45.82 -28.64 1.61
C GLU A 106 -46.14 -30.00 2.25
N GLN A 107 -45.13 -30.77 2.64
CA GLN A 107 -45.34 -32.03 3.38
C GLN A 107 -45.94 -31.77 4.78
N TYR A 108 -45.47 -30.74 5.48
CA TYR A 108 -45.99 -30.36 6.79
C TYR A 108 -47.46 -29.89 6.72
N LYS A 109 -47.85 -29.17 5.65
CA LYS A 109 -49.26 -28.81 5.41
C LYS A 109 -50.15 -30.05 5.26
N ALA A 110 -49.64 -31.10 4.61
CA ALA A 110 -50.36 -32.36 4.43
C ALA A 110 -50.41 -33.19 5.73
N ASN A 111 -49.41 -33.07 6.61
CA ASN A 111 -49.37 -33.77 7.90
C ASN A 111 -48.83 -32.88 9.05
N PRO A 112 -49.66 -31.99 9.63
CA PRO A 112 -49.21 -31.01 10.62
C PRO A 112 -48.79 -31.61 11.98
N ALA A 113 -49.18 -32.85 12.26
CA ALA A 113 -48.84 -33.55 13.50
C ALA A 113 -47.44 -34.17 13.47
N ASP A 114 -46.75 -34.17 12.33
CA ASP A 114 -45.42 -34.74 12.19
C ASP A 114 -44.36 -33.84 12.84
N SER A 115 -43.96 -34.21 14.05
CA SER A 115 -42.92 -33.51 14.81
C SER A 115 -41.53 -33.60 14.19
N SER A 116 -41.26 -34.55 13.30
CA SER A 116 -39.97 -34.69 12.62
C SER A 116 -39.80 -33.63 11.53
N LEU A 117 -40.84 -33.44 10.69
CA LEU A 117 -40.89 -32.38 9.68
C LEU A 117 -40.72 -30.99 10.29
N ARG A 118 -41.33 -30.75 11.46
CA ARG A 118 -41.17 -29.48 12.17
C ARG A 118 -39.71 -29.19 12.55
N LYS A 119 -38.99 -30.20 13.07
CA LYS A 119 -37.57 -30.05 13.44
C LYS A 119 -36.68 -29.79 12.21
N GLU A 120 -36.98 -30.42 11.08
CA GLU A 120 -36.22 -30.21 9.85
C GLU A 120 -36.44 -28.81 9.27
N ILE A 121 -37.68 -28.29 9.33
CA ILE A 121 -38.00 -26.91 8.95
C ILE A 121 -37.24 -25.91 9.84
N ASP A 122 -37.26 -26.10 11.16
CA ASP A 122 -36.55 -25.23 12.10
C ASP A 122 -35.03 -25.23 11.82
N LEU A 123 -34.44 -26.40 11.54
CA LEU A 123 -33.03 -26.53 11.18
C LEU A 123 -32.71 -25.83 9.85
N ALA A 124 -33.58 -25.95 8.85
CA ALA A 124 -33.41 -25.28 7.56
C ALA A 124 -33.45 -23.75 7.71
N GLN A 125 -34.36 -23.22 8.55
CA GLN A 125 -34.42 -21.80 8.88
C GLN A 125 -33.14 -21.31 9.56
N GLN A 126 -32.66 -22.03 10.58
CA GLN A 126 -31.40 -21.68 11.27
C GLN A 126 -30.20 -21.66 10.31
N ARG A 127 -30.12 -22.62 9.38
CA ARG A 127 -29.07 -22.65 8.35
C ARG A 127 -29.17 -21.47 7.39
N MET A 128 -30.37 -21.09 6.98
CA MET A 128 -30.60 -19.91 6.14
C MET A 128 -30.16 -18.62 6.82
N GLU A 129 -30.52 -18.41 8.09
CA GLU A 129 -30.10 -17.25 8.88
C GLU A 129 -28.58 -17.19 9.06
N SER A 130 -27.94 -18.34 9.28
CA SER A 130 -26.48 -18.45 9.37
C SER A 130 -25.79 -18.04 8.07
N ILE A 131 -26.30 -18.50 6.92
CA ILE A 131 -25.77 -18.12 5.60
C ILE A 131 -25.91 -16.61 5.39
N GLN A 132 -27.09 -16.03 5.62
CA GLN A 132 -27.32 -14.58 5.47
C GLN A 132 -26.40 -13.76 6.38
N THR A 133 -26.21 -14.20 7.62
CA THR A 133 -25.28 -13.59 8.57
C THR A 133 -23.84 -13.66 8.07
N THR A 134 -23.43 -14.79 7.50
CA THR A 134 -22.08 -15.01 6.96
C THR A 134 -21.81 -14.12 5.76
N VAL A 135 -22.77 -14.01 4.83
CA VAL A 135 -22.69 -13.09 3.68
C VAL A 135 -22.49 -11.65 4.14
N ARG A 136 -23.31 -11.18 5.08
CA ARG A 136 -23.21 -9.81 5.62
C ARG A 136 -21.86 -9.57 6.30
N ARG A 137 -21.35 -10.56 7.03
CA ARG A 137 -20.03 -10.49 7.68
C ARG A 137 -18.90 -10.42 6.65
N GLY A 138 -18.99 -11.12 5.53
CA GLY A 138 -17.99 -11.12 4.46
C GLY A 138 -17.78 -9.74 3.83
N ALA A 139 -18.87 -9.01 3.52
CA ALA A 139 -18.77 -7.65 2.99
C ALA A 139 -18.10 -6.68 3.99
N ASN A 140 -18.46 -6.77 5.27
CA ASN A 140 -17.84 -5.96 6.33
C ASN A 140 -16.39 -6.37 6.62
N ALA A 141 -16.01 -7.62 6.37
CA ALA A 141 -14.62 -8.07 6.47
C ALA A 141 -13.77 -7.46 5.35
N LEU A 142 -14.25 -7.49 4.11
CA LEU A 142 -13.58 -6.86 2.97
C LEU A 142 -13.31 -5.37 3.19
N GLN A 143 -14.32 -4.63 3.69
CA GLN A 143 -14.15 -3.20 3.97
C GLN A 143 -13.10 -2.96 5.07
N ARG A 144 -13.09 -3.77 6.12
CA ARG A 144 -12.11 -3.66 7.22
C ARG A 144 -10.70 -4.03 6.80
N GLU A 145 -10.55 -5.00 5.89
CA GLU A 145 -9.25 -5.41 5.36
C GLU A 145 -8.68 -4.35 4.41
N LEU A 146 -9.49 -3.67 3.59
CA LEU A 146 -9.00 -2.72 2.59
C LEU A 146 -8.81 -1.30 3.10
N ALA A 147 -9.62 -0.88 4.08
CA ALA A 147 -9.61 0.50 4.57
C ALA A 147 -8.22 0.99 5.04
N PRO A 148 -7.40 0.21 5.76
CA PRO A 148 -6.07 0.65 6.20
C PRO A 148 -5.14 0.97 5.02
N GLY A 149 -5.00 0.05 4.06
CA GLY A 149 -4.11 0.25 2.91
C GLY A 149 -4.54 1.41 2.01
N ILE A 150 -5.85 1.58 1.78
CA ILE A 150 -6.37 2.72 1.01
C ILE A 150 -6.18 4.03 1.79
N GLY A 151 -6.43 4.01 3.10
CA GLY A 151 -6.33 5.18 3.97
C GLY A 151 -4.92 5.76 4.08
N LEU A 152 -3.87 4.99 3.76
CA LEU A 152 -2.48 5.43 3.77
C LEU A 152 -2.02 6.11 2.49
N ILE A 153 -2.76 6.01 1.37
CA ILE A 153 -2.33 6.58 0.08
C ILE A 153 -2.16 8.10 0.18
N ASP A 154 -3.17 8.79 0.71
CA ASP A 154 -3.15 10.25 0.81
C ASP A 154 -2.13 10.78 1.83
N PRO A 155 -2.01 10.22 3.05
CA PRO A 155 -0.92 10.55 3.99
C PRO A 155 0.46 10.36 3.37
N LEU A 156 0.74 9.22 2.74
CA LEU A 156 2.04 8.94 2.12
C LEU A 156 2.36 9.90 0.97
N ALA A 157 1.36 10.26 0.16
CA ALA A 157 1.51 11.29 -0.86
C ALA A 157 1.81 12.67 -0.22
N GLY A 158 1.14 12.99 0.90
CA GLY A 158 1.41 14.18 1.69
C GLY A 158 2.84 14.24 2.23
N GLU A 159 3.36 13.13 2.75
CA GLU A 159 4.76 13.01 3.20
C GLU A 159 5.74 13.14 2.04
N LEU A 160 5.49 12.46 0.91
CA LEU A 160 6.38 12.59 -0.24
C LEU A 160 6.43 14.00 -0.81
N ARG A 161 5.30 14.71 -0.81
CA ARG A 161 5.27 16.12 -1.18
C ARG A 161 6.17 16.94 -0.26
N ARG A 162 6.00 16.80 1.06
CA ARG A 162 6.81 17.52 2.06
C ARG A 162 8.30 17.18 1.93
N PHE A 163 8.63 15.91 1.64
CA PHE A 163 9.99 15.47 1.38
C PHE A 163 10.59 16.17 0.14
N ALA A 164 9.85 16.20 -0.97
CA ALA A 164 10.31 16.85 -2.21
C ALA A 164 10.43 18.38 -2.08
N GLU A 165 9.58 18.99 -1.25
CA GLU A 165 9.60 20.42 -0.95
C GLU A 165 10.71 20.80 0.04
N ALA A 166 11.22 19.85 0.83
CA ALA A 166 12.20 20.12 1.88
C ALA A 166 13.48 20.77 1.32
N ASP A 167 13.89 21.83 2.00
CA ASP A 167 15.09 22.64 1.72
C ASP A 167 16.05 22.70 2.92
N GLN A 168 15.63 22.14 4.07
CA GLN A 168 16.39 22.15 5.32
C GLN A 168 16.54 20.74 5.91
N PRO A 169 17.72 20.40 6.47
CA PRO A 169 17.97 19.12 7.13
C PRO A 169 16.94 18.74 8.20
N GLU A 170 16.48 19.71 8.98
CA GLU A 170 15.56 19.53 10.10
C GLU A 170 14.18 19.08 9.63
N THR A 171 13.75 19.55 8.46
CA THR A 171 12.49 19.11 7.83
C THR A 171 12.57 17.63 7.48
N LEU A 172 13.68 17.18 6.90
CA LEU A 172 13.89 15.77 6.55
C LEU A 172 13.92 14.89 7.80
N LYS A 173 14.62 15.32 8.86
CA LYS A 173 14.74 14.56 10.11
C LYS A 173 13.39 14.39 10.83
N ARG A 174 12.46 15.34 10.68
CA ARG A 174 11.11 15.26 11.26
C ARG A 174 10.17 14.36 10.47
N LEU A 175 10.34 14.26 9.16
CA LEU A 175 9.41 13.57 8.28
C LEU A 175 9.56 12.03 8.32
N ILE A 176 10.78 11.54 8.51
CA ILE A 176 11.04 10.09 8.45
C ILE A 176 10.32 9.29 9.55
N PRO A 177 10.26 9.75 10.81
CA PRO A 177 9.45 9.09 11.83
C PRO A 177 7.98 8.94 11.41
N ASP A 178 7.39 9.95 10.78
CA ASP A 178 5.98 9.92 10.34
C ASP A 178 5.78 8.85 9.25
N VAL A 179 6.70 8.75 8.29
CA VAL A 179 6.66 7.71 7.24
C VAL A 179 6.83 6.30 7.82
N ILE A 180 7.76 6.13 8.76
CA ILE A 180 8.01 4.84 9.44
C ILE A 180 6.77 4.41 10.24
N GLU A 181 6.06 5.37 10.84
CA GLU A 181 4.87 5.10 11.63
C GLU A 181 3.72 4.54 10.77
N HIS A 182 3.57 4.99 9.52
CA HIS A 182 2.58 4.41 8.58
C HIS A 182 2.83 2.92 8.32
N VAL A 183 4.09 2.46 8.35
CA VAL A 183 4.41 1.02 8.27
C VAL A 183 3.83 0.29 9.48
N ARG A 184 4.01 0.82 10.69
CA ARG A 184 3.44 0.25 11.92
C ARG A 184 1.92 0.16 11.86
N GLU A 185 1.26 1.21 11.37
CA GLU A 185 -0.19 1.28 11.24
C GLU A 185 -0.72 0.18 10.34
N LEU A 186 -0.12 0.00 9.15
CA LEU A 186 -0.54 -1.05 8.21
C LEU A 186 -0.34 -2.46 8.79
N TYR A 187 0.84 -2.73 9.37
CA TYR A 187 1.15 -4.02 9.99
C TYR A 187 0.27 -4.33 11.22
N SER A 188 -0.21 -3.30 11.92
CA SER A 188 -1.16 -3.48 13.02
C SER A 188 -2.57 -3.81 12.53
N ALA A 189 -2.94 -3.31 11.35
CA ALA A 189 -4.27 -3.47 10.77
C ALA A 189 -4.43 -4.78 9.97
N HIS A 190 -3.36 -5.30 9.39
CA HIS A 190 -3.32 -6.62 8.77
C HIS A 190 -2.65 -7.61 9.73
N PRO A 191 -3.38 -8.57 10.34
CA PRO A 191 -2.78 -9.56 11.22
C PRO A 191 -1.88 -10.48 10.41
N LEU A 192 -0.62 -10.09 10.28
CA LEU A 192 0.42 -10.93 9.74
C LEU A 192 0.74 -12.05 10.73
N PRO A 193 1.20 -13.21 10.24
CA PRO A 193 1.44 -14.39 11.07
C PRO A 193 2.46 -14.15 12.20
N ALA A 194 3.29 -13.11 12.11
CA ALA A 194 4.18 -12.69 13.17
C ALA A 194 3.76 -11.32 13.74
N LYS A 195 3.41 -11.30 15.03
CA LYS A 195 3.18 -10.08 15.80
C LYS A 195 4.52 -9.36 15.99
N GLY A 196 4.61 -8.08 15.63
CA GLY A 196 5.82 -7.27 15.85
C GLY A 196 6.94 -7.45 14.82
N LEU A 197 6.60 -7.68 13.55
CA LEU A 197 7.59 -7.83 12.46
C LEU A 197 8.56 -6.63 12.34
N ILE A 198 8.12 -5.43 12.71
CA ILE A 198 8.93 -4.22 12.71
C ILE A 198 8.66 -3.45 14.01
N ASP A 199 9.71 -3.18 14.77
CA ASP A 199 9.66 -2.18 15.83
C ASP A 199 9.94 -0.80 15.22
N ALA A 200 8.85 -0.10 14.85
CA ALA A 200 8.93 1.21 14.22
C ALA A 200 9.54 2.28 15.15
N ALA A 201 9.37 2.11 16.47
CA ALA A 201 9.95 3.04 17.44
C ALA A 201 11.47 2.89 17.49
N ASP A 202 11.97 1.65 17.51
CA ASP A 202 13.40 1.40 17.48
C ASP A 202 14.01 1.73 16.10
N TRP A 203 13.31 1.46 15.00
CA TRP A 203 13.73 1.89 13.67
C TRP A 203 13.87 3.42 13.58
N ALA A 204 12.86 4.17 14.02
CA ALA A 204 12.90 5.63 14.01
C ALA A 204 14.05 6.20 14.87
N LYS A 205 14.34 5.59 16.03
CA LYS A 205 15.50 5.98 16.86
C LYS A 205 16.82 5.74 16.16
N VAL A 206 17.00 4.57 15.53
CA VAL A 206 18.23 4.24 14.80
C VAL A 206 18.46 5.24 13.68
N VAL A 207 17.43 5.50 12.86
CA VAL A 207 17.51 6.48 11.76
C VAL A 207 17.81 7.88 12.28
N ALA A 208 17.13 8.32 13.35
CA ALA A 208 17.39 9.63 13.94
C ALA A 208 18.84 9.78 14.42
N ALA A 209 19.41 8.74 15.03
CA ALA A 209 20.79 8.73 15.49
C ALA A 209 21.79 8.79 14.32
N GLU A 210 21.54 8.05 13.24
CA GLU A 210 22.37 8.10 12.03
C GLU A 210 22.31 9.50 11.39
N PHE A 211 21.12 10.09 11.28
CA PHE A 211 20.93 11.37 10.60
C PHE A 211 21.45 12.55 11.40
N ALA A 212 21.57 12.42 12.72
CA ALA A 212 22.20 13.44 13.55
C ALA A 212 23.65 13.73 13.15
N GLN A 213 24.35 12.73 12.57
CA GLN A 213 25.75 12.84 12.17
C GLN A 213 25.95 13.41 10.76
N VAL A 214 24.88 13.52 9.97
CA VAL A 214 24.95 13.99 8.59
C VAL A 214 24.77 15.51 8.54
N THR A 215 25.79 16.20 8.04
CA THR A 215 25.82 17.67 7.91
C THR A 215 25.48 18.15 6.50
N GLU A 216 25.84 17.37 5.49
CA GLU A 216 25.57 17.70 4.08
C GLU A 216 24.12 17.41 3.72
N PHE A 217 23.43 18.43 3.18
CA PHE A 217 22.00 18.33 2.90
C PHE A 217 21.67 17.25 1.86
N TYR A 218 22.43 17.16 0.77
CA TYR A 218 22.15 16.20 -0.29
C TYR A 218 22.43 14.75 0.13
N ASP A 219 23.44 14.51 0.97
CA ASP A 219 23.68 13.21 1.59
C ASP A 219 22.51 12.83 2.51
N LEU A 220 22.09 13.75 3.38
CA LEU A 220 20.94 13.52 4.26
C LEU A 220 19.66 13.25 3.45
N TYR A 221 19.44 14.00 2.38
CA TYR A 221 18.29 13.83 1.50
C TYR A 221 18.29 12.45 0.82
N ALA A 222 19.43 12.00 0.28
CA ALA A 222 19.53 10.66 -0.31
C ALA A 222 19.25 9.57 0.73
N ARG A 223 19.87 9.65 1.92
CA ARG A 223 19.66 8.69 3.02
C ARG A 223 18.21 8.66 3.50
N ALA A 224 17.60 9.82 3.69
CA ALA A 224 16.20 9.95 4.09
C ALA A 224 15.29 9.29 3.05
N GLY A 225 15.51 9.54 1.76
CA GLY A 225 14.70 8.91 0.74
C GLY A 225 14.94 7.40 0.59
N TYR A 226 16.13 6.87 0.87
CA TYR A 226 16.32 5.41 0.97
C TYR A 226 15.45 4.78 2.07
N GLN A 227 15.31 5.45 3.22
CA GLN A 227 14.42 4.99 4.30
C GLN A 227 12.94 5.03 3.88
N ILE A 228 12.52 6.06 3.15
CA ILE A 228 11.15 6.15 2.62
C ILE A 228 10.89 5.06 1.58
N ILE A 229 11.83 4.80 0.66
CA ILE A 229 11.70 3.70 -0.31
C ILE A 229 11.57 2.38 0.43
N LEU A 230 12.41 2.14 1.45
CA LEU A 230 12.32 0.94 2.28
C LEU A 230 10.94 0.81 2.94
N ALA A 231 10.38 1.91 3.46
CA ALA A 231 9.02 1.92 4.00
C ALA A 231 7.97 1.53 2.95
N PHE A 232 8.07 2.02 1.71
CA PHE A 232 7.17 1.59 0.63
C PHE A 232 7.29 0.10 0.31
N GLU A 233 8.51 -0.43 0.27
CA GLU A 233 8.70 -1.86 0.02
C GLU A 233 8.11 -2.72 1.14
N LEU A 234 8.22 -2.27 2.39
CA LEU A 234 7.61 -2.95 3.54
C LEU A 234 6.08 -2.89 3.50
N LEU A 235 5.50 -1.73 3.20
CA LEU A 235 4.06 -1.58 3.01
C LEU A 235 3.54 -2.48 1.86
N ALA A 236 4.32 -2.56 0.78
CA ALA A 236 4.01 -3.40 -0.37
C ALA A 236 4.12 -4.91 -0.06
N LEU A 237 5.06 -5.32 0.79
CA LEU A 237 5.21 -6.71 1.24
C LEU A 237 4.06 -7.14 2.14
N ALA A 238 3.50 -6.24 2.95
CA ALA A 238 2.33 -6.53 3.78
C ALA A 238 1.07 -6.86 2.95
N LEU A 239 1.00 -6.36 1.71
CA LEU A 239 -0.09 -6.59 0.77
C LEU A 239 0.23 -7.69 -0.27
N ALA A 240 1.37 -8.36 -0.15
CA ALA A 240 1.76 -9.45 -1.03
C ALA A 240 0.90 -10.70 -0.81
N ASP A 241 0.81 -11.56 -1.83
CA ASP A 241 0.09 -12.83 -1.73
C ASP A 241 0.71 -13.76 -0.69
N GLU A 242 2.04 -13.73 -0.62
CA GLU A 242 2.85 -14.40 0.40
C GLU A 242 3.51 -13.33 1.27
N PRO A 243 2.81 -12.83 2.29
CA PRO A 243 3.40 -11.87 3.20
C PRO A 243 4.52 -12.54 4.00
N PRO A 244 5.54 -11.77 4.42
CA PRO A 244 6.68 -12.32 5.14
C PRO A 244 6.27 -12.94 6.47
N GLN A 245 6.94 -14.03 6.83
CA GLN A 245 6.60 -14.83 8.01
C GLN A 245 7.53 -14.54 9.21
N SER A 246 8.63 -13.81 8.98
CA SER A 246 9.60 -13.42 10.03
C SER A 246 10.21 -12.04 9.78
N ALA A 247 10.79 -11.45 10.83
CA ALA A 247 11.48 -10.16 10.75
C ALA A 247 12.74 -10.24 9.85
N GLU A 248 13.43 -11.38 9.87
CA GLU A 248 14.58 -11.65 9.00
C GLU A 248 14.18 -11.70 7.52
N GLU A 249 13.10 -12.44 7.20
CA GLU A 249 12.59 -12.52 5.83
C GLU A 249 12.10 -11.15 5.34
N THR A 250 11.42 -10.41 6.22
CA THR A 250 10.95 -9.04 5.95
C THR A 250 12.13 -8.13 5.59
N THR A 251 13.16 -8.13 6.43
CA THR A 251 14.36 -7.31 6.25
C THR A 251 15.07 -7.68 4.95
N ARG A 252 15.28 -8.97 4.69
CA ARG A 252 15.93 -9.46 3.47
C ARG A 252 15.17 -9.03 2.22
N ARG A 253 13.87 -9.32 2.14
CA ARG A 253 13.03 -9.02 0.96
C ARG A 253 12.92 -7.52 0.70
N ALA A 254 12.79 -6.71 1.75
CA ALA A 254 12.69 -5.26 1.61
C ALA A 254 14.01 -4.66 1.10
N ASN A 255 15.16 -5.12 1.61
CA ASN A 255 16.47 -4.70 1.12
C ASN A 255 16.73 -5.14 -0.32
N GLU A 256 16.36 -6.37 -0.68
CA GLU A 256 16.47 -6.86 -2.07
C GLU A 256 15.64 -6.00 -3.03
N ALA A 257 14.40 -5.67 -2.64
CA ALA A 257 13.51 -4.81 -3.43
C ALA A 257 14.05 -3.38 -3.58
N LEU A 258 14.54 -2.78 -2.49
CA LEU A 258 15.21 -1.47 -2.50
C LEU A 258 16.39 -1.47 -3.48
N VAL A 259 17.30 -2.43 -3.35
CA VAL A 259 18.48 -2.53 -4.22
C VAL A 259 18.09 -2.73 -5.67
N ALA A 260 17.10 -3.60 -5.94
CA ALA A 260 16.61 -3.83 -7.30
C ALA A 260 16.02 -2.55 -7.91
N ARG A 261 15.23 -1.78 -7.15
CA ARG A 261 14.67 -0.50 -7.59
C ARG A 261 15.76 0.49 -7.93
N LEU A 262 16.70 0.72 -7.01
CA LEU A 262 17.80 1.67 -7.22
C LEU A 262 18.65 1.29 -8.43
N LYS A 263 18.96 0.01 -8.61
CA LYS A 263 19.68 -0.48 -9.81
C LYS A 263 18.90 -0.23 -11.09
N SER A 264 17.61 -0.52 -11.10
CA SER A 264 16.75 -0.31 -12.29
C SER A 264 16.65 1.17 -12.65
N THR A 265 16.48 2.05 -11.67
CA THR A 265 16.40 3.50 -11.90
C THR A 265 17.75 4.06 -12.35
N SER A 266 18.85 3.63 -11.74
CA SER A 266 20.21 4.01 -12.16
C SER A 266 20.51 3.57 -13.59
N ALA A 267 20.19 2.32 -13.96
CA ALA A 267 20.39 1.81 -15.32
C ALA A 267 19.61 2.61 -16.37
N ARG A 268 18.38 3.05 -16.07
CA ARG A 268 17.59 3.91 -16.97
C ARG A 268 18.17 5.30 -17.11
N LEU A 269 18.74 5.87 -16.05
CA LEU A 269 19.42 7.16 -16.11
C LEU A 269 20.66 7.10 -17.00
N HIS A 270 21.50 6.07 -16.83
CA HIS A 270 22.68 5.89 -17.67
C HIS A 270 22.33 5.55 -19.14
N GLY A 271 21.35 4.69 -19.37
CA GLY A 271 20.89 4.35 -20.73
C GLY A 271 20.16 5.49 -21.45
N ALA A 272 19.69 6.50 -20.73
CA ALA A 272 19.16 7.74 -21.31
C ALA A 272 20.29 8.70 -21.73
N GLN A 273 21.44 8.69 -21.04
CA GLN A 273 22.60 9.51 -21.37
C GLN A 273 23.37 9.03 -22.61
N GLU A 274 23.25 7.77 -23.01
CA GLU A 274 23.89 7.23 -24.23
C GLU A 274 23.12 7.51 -25.52
N LYS A 275 21.92 8.10 -25.43
CA LYS A 275 21.02 8.35 -26.56
C LYS A 275 20.85 9.83 -26.94
N ASP A 276 21.42 10.74 -26.14
CA ASP A 276 21.51 12.18 -26.39
C ASP A 276 22.96 12.55 -26.78
#